data_AF-A0A2V8SBB9-F1
#
_entry.id   AF-A0A2V8SBB9-F1
#
_cell.length_a   1.000
_cell.length_b   1.000
_cell.length_c   1.000
_cell.angle_alpha   90.00
_cell.angle_beta   90.00
_cell.angle_gamma   90.00
#
_symmetry.space_group_name_H-M   'P 1'
#
loop_
_entity.id
_entity.type
_entity.pdbx_description
1 polymer ?
#
loop_
_entity_poly.entity_id
_entity_poly.type
_entity_poly.pdbx_seq_one_letter_code
_entity_poly.pdbx_strand_id
1 'polypeptide(L)'
;MGGLPFEGPRQVGALLVLVAGVALGAGLLALHERGRDAAPRSEAGAGRAAPPPIPAPRSPAAPAQDGYASVVRAVMPAVVNISSVQVIQTYESYSPLFADPFFRQFFGDDAQEFAVPRERRALSLGSGVVVNDRGTILTNYHVVEHAREVKIALADGREVGARILGADQRTDLAVLRVDDTSLPTAVLGDSENLQVGDIVLAIGNPFGIGQTVTMGIVSAIGRGSLGLADYEDFIQTDAAINPGNSGGALVNTRGEVIGINTAILSRSGGYQGIGFAIPSSMAREIVESILAHGHVVRGYAGVRLQASRPRSPGPSISARRVARWWPPSTPAGRPPGPGCGAATSSSPCAASRFSPTTICAPSCRVSSPAIG
;
A
#
# COMPACT_ATOMS: atom_id res chain seq x y z
N MET A 1 -81.82 64.72 -23.18
CA MET A 1 -81.69 63.46 -22.43
C MET A 1 -80.29 62.90 -22.68
N GLY A 2 -79.53 62.70 -21.59
CA GLY A 2 -78.43 61.72 -21.43
C GLY A 2 -77.25 61.72 -22.41
N GLY A 3 -76.06 62.10 -21.93
CA GLY A 3 -74.78 61.79 -22.59
C GLY A 3 -73.60 62.42 -21.84
N LEU A 4 -72.72 61.57 -21.29
CA LEU A 4 -71.66 61.84 -20.30
C LEU A 4 -70.51 62.76 -20.77
N PRO A 5 -69.77 63.38 -19.84
CA PRO A 5 -68.76 64.41 -20.13
C PRO A 5 -67.35 63.82 -20.34
N PHE A 6 -66.55 64.48 -21.17
CA PHE A 6 -65.14 64.16 -21.39
C PHE A 6 -64.24 65.37 -21.08
N GLU A 7 -63.26 65.08 -20.21
CA GLU A 7 -61.92 65.65 -20.00
C GLU A 7 -61.68 67.16 -19.84
N GLY A 8 -61.22 67.50 -18.63
CA GLY A 8 -60.42 68.68 -18.32
C GLY A 8 -58.98 68.30 -17.90
N PRO A 9 -58.01 69.23 -17.96
CA PRO A 9 -56.58 68.92 -18.08
C PRO A 9 -55.78 69.16 -16.77
N ARG A 10 -54.55 68.62 -16.70
CA ARG A 10 -53.28 69.35 -16.38
C ARG A 10 -52.15 68.41 -15.95
N GLN A 11 -51.25 68.11 -16.89
CA GLN A 11 -49.92 67.55 -16.66
C GLN A 11 -48.92 68.70 -16.40
N VAL A 12 -48.61 69.00 -15.14
CA VAL A 12 -47.41 69.77 -14.75
C VAL A 12 -46.95 69.22 -13.41
N GLY A 13 -45.99 68.29 -13.42
CA GLY A 13 -45.47 67.69 -12.18
C GLY A 13 -44.40 66.61 -12.36
N ALA A 14 -44.27 66.02 -13.56
CA ALA A 14 -43.37 64.89 -13.78
C ALA A 14 -41.92 65.27 -14.16
N LEU A 15 -41.62 66.54 -14.49
CA LEU A 15 -40.30 66.90 -15.03
C LEU A 15 -39.25 67.28 -13.96
N LEU A 16 -39.66 67.60 -12.73
CA LEU A 16 -38.74 68.04 -11.66
C LEU A 16 -38.10 66.89 -10.85
N VAL A 17 -38.65 65.67 -10.91
CA VAL A 17 -38.10 64.51 -10.17
C VAL A 17 -36.93 63.84 -10.92
N LEU A 18 -36.84 64.02 -12.25
CA LEU A 18 -35.84 63.33 -13.08
C LEU A 18 -34.45 63.99 -13.06
N VAL A 19 -34.35 65.29 -12.77
CA VAL A 19 -33.06 66.00 -12.75
C VAL A 19 -32.30 65.79 -11.43
N ALA A 20 -33.00 65.62 -10.30
CA ALA A 20 -32.36 65.38 -9.00
C ALA A 20 -31.76 63.96 -8.89
N GLY A 21 -32.33 62.96 -9.56
CA GLY A 21 -31.82 61.58 -9.56
C GLY A 21 -30.48 61.41 -10.27
N VAL A 22 -30.21 62.19 -11.33
CA VAL A 22 -28.97 62.08 -12.11
C VAL A 22 -27.78 62.70 -11.38
N ALA A 23 -28.00 63.76 -10.59
CA ALA A 23 -26.92 64.41 -9.81
C ALA A 23 -26.42 63.54 -8.64
N LEU A 24 -27.32 62.80 -7.97
CA LEU A 24 -26.95 61.86 -6.89
C LEU A 24 -26.25 60.59 -7.44
N GLY A 25 -26.64 60.11 -8.63
CA GLY A 25 -26.00 58.97 -9.29
C GLY A 25 -24.56 59.25 -9.73
N ALA A 26 -24.27 60.44 -10.24
CA ALA A 26 -22.92 60.83 -10.67
C ALA A 26 -21.95 61.05 -9.48
N GLY A 27 -22.46 61.55 -8.34
CA GLY A 27 -21.66 61.75 -7.13
C GLY A 27 -21.18 60.44 -6.48
N LEU A 28 -22.01 59.39 -6.49
CA LEU A 28 -21.66 58.08 -5.95
C LEU A 28 -20.68 57.29 -6.84
N LEU A 29 -20.72 57.49 -8.16
CA LEU A 29 -19.72 56.89 -9.07
C LEU A 29 -18.33 57.52 -8.90
N ALA A 30 -18.25 58.82 -8.65
CA ALA A 30 -16.97 59.52 -8.47
C ALA A 30 -16.24 59.15 -7.16
N LEU A 31 -16.96 58.67 -6.14
CA LEU A 31 -16.36 58.19 -4.89
C LEU A 31 -15.94 56.71 -4.94
N HIS A 32 -16.49 55.91 -5.85
CA HIS A 32 -16.06 54.53 -6.06
C HIS A 32 -14.74 54.45 -6.87
N GLU A 33 -14.49 55.41 -7.75
CA GLU A 33 -13.27 55.46 -8.58
C GLU A 33 -12.03 55.92 -7.80
N ARG A 34 -12.19 56.68 -6.70
CA ARG A 34 -11.06 57.21 -5.89
C ARG A 34 -10.48 56.25 -4.84
N GLY A 35 -11.03 55.04 -4.72
CA GLY A 35 -10.55 54.00 -3.80
C GLY A 35 -9.64 52.94 -4.43
N ARG A 36 -9.31 53.03 -5.72
CA ARG A 36 -8.53 52.01 -6.45
C ARG A 36 -7.02 52.23 -6.51
N ASP A 37 -6.49 53.35 -6.01
CA ASP A 37 -5.08 53.72 -6.18
C ASP A 37 -4.15 53.45 -4.97
N ALA A 38 -4.53 52.55 -4.05
CA ALA A 38 -3.63 52.15 -2.96
C ALA A 38 -3.66 50.64 -2.71
N ALA A 39 -3.37 49.85 -3.75
CA ALA A 39 -2.86 48.50 -3.54
C ALA A 39 -1.39 48.59 -3.10
N PRO A 40 -0.94 47.91 -2.03
CA PRO A 40 0.47 47.83 -1.72
C PRO A 40 1.18 47.20 -2.92
N ARG A 41 2.18 47.92 -3.48
CA ARG A 41 3.12 47.33 -4.44
C ARG A 41 3.81 46.18 -3.71
N SER A 42 3.33 44.96 -3.94
CA SER A 42 4.11 43.76 -3.70
C SER A 42 5.41 43.96 -4.45
N GLU A 43 6.51 44.10 -3.72
CA GLU A 43 7.83 43.93 -4.31
C GLU A 43 7.78 42.65 -5.12
N ALA A 44 8.02 42.78 -6.43
CA ALA A 44 8.13 41.65 -7.32
C ALA A 44 9.30 40.82 -6.81
N GLY A 45 9.00 39.80 -6.01
CA GLY A 45 9.96 38.82 -5.55
C GLY A 45 10.70 38.31 -6.77
N ALA A 46 12.02 38.44 -6.74
CA ALA A 46 12.93 37.94 -7.75
C ALA A 46 12.42 36.60 -8.29
N GLY A 47 12.15 36.57 -9.60
CA GLY A 47 11.60 35.40 -10.27
C GLY A 47 12.36 34.15 -9.86
N ARG A 48 11.70 33.23 -9.17
CA ARG A 48 12.26 31.90 -8.93
C ARG A 48 12.49 31.29 -10.31
N ALA A 49 13.74 31.27 -10.74
CA ALA A 49 14.15 30.60 -11.96
C ALA A 49 13.56 29.19 -11.94
N ALA A 50 12.91 28.80 -13.04
CA ALA A 50 12.42 27.44 -13.20
C ALA A 50 13.60 26.47 -12.96
N PRO A 51 13.39 25.36 -12.22
CA PRO A 51 14.45 24.39 -12.03
C PRO A 51 14.96 23.94 -13.41
N PRO A 52 16.29 23.81 -13.60
CA PRO A 52 16.84 23.39 -14.88
C PRO A 52 16.27 22.02 -15.27
N PRO A 53 16.04 21.76 -16.56
CA PRO A 53 15.56 20.47 -17.02
C PRO A 53 16.54 19.36 -16.61
N ILE A 54 16.01 18.23 -16.16
CA ILE A 54 16.83 17.05 -15.81
C ILE A 54 17.49 16.58 -17.11
N PRO A 55 18.84 16.55 -17.20
CA PRO A 55 19.52 16.09 -18.40
C PRO A 55 19.18 14.62 -18.66
N ALA A 56 18.79 14.30 -19.89
CA ALA A 56 18.46 12.94 -20.27
C ALA A 56 19.70 12.04 -20.10
N PRO A 57 19.59 10.88 -19.40
CA PRO A 57 20.68 9.93 -19.34
C PRO A 57 20.99 9.44 -20.76
N ARG A 58 22.27 9.48 -21.13
CA ARG A 58 22.75 8.84 -22.36
C ARG A 58 22.84 7.35 -22.09
N SER A 59 21.76 6.61 -22.32
CA SER A 59 21.80 5.16 -22.23
C SER A 59 22.64 4.59 -23.38
N PRO A 60 23.61 3.69 -23.11
CA PRO A 60 24.14 2.84 -24.17
C PRO A 60 22.95 2.05 -24.76
N ALA A 61 22.95 1.86 -26.08
CA ALA A 61 21.92 1.08 -26.74
C ALA A 61 21.88 -0.32 -26.12
N ALA A 62 20.83 -0.60 -25.33
CA ALA A 62 20.59 -1.93 -24.81
C ALA A 62 20.38 -2.86 -26.01
N PRO A 63 20.95 -4.08 -26.01
CA PRO A 63 20.65 -5.04 -27.06
C PRO A 63 19.13 -5.25 -27.13
N ALA A 64 18.59 -5.36 -28.34
CA ALA A 64 17.20 -5.69 -28.54
C ALA A 64 16.91 -7.02 -27.83
N GLN A 65 16.07 -6.98 -26.80
CA GLN A 65 15.63 -8.18 -26.09
C GLN A 65 14.60 -8.90 -26.96
N ASP A 66 14.78 -10.20 -27.23
CA ASP A 66 13.82 -11.05 -27.96
C ASP A 66 12.52 -11.35 -27.15
N GLY A 67 12.24 -10.53 -26.14
CA GLY A 67 11.15 -10.69 -25.16
C GLY A 67 11.57 -11.49 -23.92
N TYR A 68 10.60 -11.76 -23.04
CA TYR A 68 10.81 -12.41 -21.74
C TYR A 68 10.43 -13.89 -21.70
N ALA A 69 10.19 -14.50 -22.86
CA ALA A 69 9.70 -15.88 -22.94
C ALA A 69 10.65 -16.91 -22.31
N SER A 70 11.97 -16.69 -22.39
CA SER A 70 12.97 -17.55 -21.74
C SER A 70 12.87 -17.49 -20.21
N VAL A 71 12.72 -16.29 -19.66
CA VAL A 71 12.54 -16.04 -18.22
C VAL A 71 11.26 -16.72 -17.74
N VAL A 72 10.15 -16.50 -18.44
CA VAL A 72 8.86 -17.11 -18.11
C VAL A 72 8.98 -18.63 -18.15
N ARG A 73 9.54 -19.22 -19.22
CA ARG A 73 9.67 -20.68 -19.35
C ARG A 73 10.49 -21.31 -18.23
N ALA A 74 11.50 -20.60 -17.71
CA ALA A 74 12.32 -21.08 -16.61
C ALA A 74 11.60 -21.05 -15.26
N VAL A 75 10.85 -19.97 -14.97
CA VAL A 75 10.21 -19.77 -13.66
C VAL A 75 8.86 -20.46 -13.55
N MET A 76 8.09 -20.41 -14.63
CA MET A 76 6.68 -20.79 -14.65
C MET A 76 6.40 -22.19 -14.06
N PRO A 77 7.19 -23.25 -14.32
CA PRO A 77 6.97 -24.57 -13.71
C PRO A 77 7.02 -24.59 -12.17
N ALA A 78 7.68 -23.61 -11.54
CA ALA A 78 7.75 -23.47 -10.08
C ALA A 78 6.58 -22.66 -9.48
N VAL A 79 5.72 -22.07 -10.31
CA VAL A 79 4.53 -21.33 -9.87
C VAL A 79 3.30 -22.24 -10.00
N VAL A 80 2.71 -22.57 -8.86
CA VAL A 80 1.63 -23.57 -8.72
C VAL A 80 0.30 -22.89 -8.45
N ASN A 81 -0.79 -23.60 -8.75
CA ASN A 81 -2.12 -23.20 -8.29
C ASN A 81 -2.39 -23.79 -6.90
N ILE A 82 -3.03 -23.02 -6.05
CA ILE A 82 -3.47 -23.43 -4.73
C ILE A 82 -4.99 -23.38 -4.68
N SER A 83 -5.59 -24.51 -4.33
CA SER A 83 -7.00 -24.61 -3.99
C SER A 83 -7.13 -24.99 -2.52
N SER A 84 -7.80 -24.15 -1.74
CA SER A 84 -8.06 -24.41 -0.33
C SER A 84 -9.56 -24.53 -0.07
N VAL A 85 -9.94 -25.57 0.66
CA VAL A 85 -11.33 -25.77 1.08
C VAL A 85 -11.50 -25.13 2.45
N GLN A 86 -12.20 -23.99 2.45
CA GLN A 86 -12.55 -23.24 3.65
C GLN A 86 -13.97 -23.63 4.10
N VAL A 87 -14.21 -23.61 5.41
CA VAL A 87 -15.58 -23.65 5.96
C VAL A 87 -15.89 -22.25 6.45
N ILE A 88 -16.65 -21.51 5.67
CA ILE A 88 -17.04 -20.14 6.00
C ILE A 88 -18.53 -20.09 6.37
N GLN A 89 -18.87 -19.21 7.30
CA GLN A 89 -20.26 -18.84 7.57
C GLN A 89 -20.60 -17.66 6.66
N THR A 90 -21.33 -17.88 5.56
CA THR A 90 -21.60 -16.83 4.56
C THR A 90 -23.07 -16.52 4.37
N TYR A 91 -23.27 -15.24 4.02
CA TYR A 91 -24.47 -14.60 3.49
C TYR A 91 -24.33 -14.58 1.96
N GLU A 92 -25.38 -14.91 1.20
CA GLU A 92 -25.29 -15.25 -0.24
C GLU A 92 -24.60 -14.19 -1.11
N SER A 93 -23.71 -14.65 -2.01
CA SER A 93 -23.34 -13.94 -3.24
C SER A 93 -22.89 -14.94 -4.32
N TYR A 94 -23.09 -14.59 -5.60
CA TYR A 94 -23.17 -15.49 -6.76
C TYR A 94 -21.82 -15.96 -7.36
N SER A 95 -20.69 -15.82 -6.67
CA SER A 95 -19.39 -16.35 -7.13
C SER A 95 -18.47 -16.70 -5.94
N PRO A 96 -17.92 -17.93 -5.86
CA PRO A 96 -17.06 -18.37 -4.75
C PRO A 96 -15.84 -17.48 -4.49
N LEU A 97 -15.30 -16.84 -5.54
CA LEU A 97 -14.12 -15.95 -5.46
C LEU A 97 -14.42 -14.62 -4.76
N PHE A 98 -15.64 -14.09 -4.93
CA PHE A 98 -16.07 -12.82 -4.34
C PHE A 98 -16.81 -13.00 -3.00
N ALA A 99 -16.93 -14.25 -2.54
CA ALA A 99 -17.51 -14.59 -1.25
C ALA A 99 -16.49 -14.51 -0.08
N ASP A 100 -15.20 -14.39 -0.39
CA ASP A 100 -14.13 -14.29 0.61
C ASP A 100 -14.10 -12.86 1.23
N PRO A 101 -14.18 -12.72 2.56
CA PRO A 101 -14.20 -11.43 3.25
C PRO A 101 -13.02 -10.51 2.94
N PHE A 102 -11.81 -11.07 2.73
CA PHE A 102 -10.63 -10.31 2.36
C PHE A 102 -10.85 -9.68 0.97
N PHE A 103 -11.32 -10.47 0.01
CA PHE A 103 -11.58 -10.00 -1.35
C PHE A 103 -12.72 -8.98 -1.40
N ARG A 104 -13.79 -9.13 -0.61
CA ARG A 104 -14.86 -8.12 -0.55
C ARG A 104 -14.35 -6.74 -0.15
N GLN A 105 -13.41 -6.69 0.80
CA GLN A 105 -12.81 -5.43 1.26
C GLN A 105 -11.94 -4.75 0.19
N PHE A 106 -11.37 -5.52 -0.76
CA PHE A 106 -10.51 -5.00 -1.83
C PHE A 106 -11.21 -4.79 -3.18
N PHE A 107 -12.29 -5.51 -3.44
CA PHE A 107 -12.90 -5.61 -4.76
C PHE A 107 -14.35 -5.08 -4.89
N GLY A 108 -14.95 -4.61 -3.78
CA GLY A 108 -16.24 -3.93 -3.77
C GLY A 108 -17.46 -4.86 -3.68
N ASP A 109 -18.57 -4.30 -3.19
CA ASP A 109 -19.85 -4.97 -2.96
C ASP A 109 -20.89 -4.55 -4.02
N ASP A 110 -21.04 -5.35 -5.08
CA ASP A 110 -22.19 -5.25 -6.01
C ASP A 110 -23.18 -6.43 -5.84
N ALA A 111 -23.25 -7.03 -4.65
CA ALA A 111 -24.24 -8.05 -4.32
C ALA A 111 -24.93 -7.76 -2.98
N GLN A 112 -26.19 -7.33 -3.10
CA GLN A 112 -27.07 -6.80 -2.06
C GLN A 112 -27.40 -7.74 -0.90
N GLU A 113 -27.51 -7.11 0.27
CA GLU A 113 -28.70 -7.04 1.14
C GLU A 113 -29.55 -8.31 1.37
N PHE A 114 -29.56 -8.72 2.66
CA PHE A 114 -30.39 -9.73 3.33
C PHE A 114 -30.01 -11.20 3.12
N ALA A 115 -29.32 -11.80 4.11
CA ALA A 115 -29.30 -13.25 4.28
C ALA A 115 -29.15 -13.65 5.76
N VAL A 116 -29.41 -14.93 6.05
CA VAL A 116 -29.36 -15.59 7.36
C VAL A 116 -28.13 -16.53 7.38
N PRO A 117 -27.36 -16.66 8.48
CA PRO A 117 -26.10 -17.40 8.43
C PRO A 117 -26.29 -18.91 8.25
N ARG A 118 -25.60 -19.49 7.26
CA ARG A 118 -25.41 -20.95 7.09
C ARG A 118 -23.93 -21.25 6.87
N GLU A 119 -23.44 -22.35 7.42
CA GLU A 119 -22.10 -22.87 7.12
C GLU A 119 -22.05 -23.41 5.68
N ARG A 120 -21.15 -22.88 4.85
CA ARG A 120 -20.87 -23.39 3.50
C ARG A 120 -19.38 -23.71 3.36
N ARG A 121 -19.09 -24.74 2.56
CA ARG A 121 -17.73 -24.99 2.06
C ARG A 121 -17.48 -23.98 0.93
N ALA A 122 -16.48 -23.13 1.10
CA ALA A 122 -16.00 -22.23 0.06
C ALA A 122 -14.64 -22.71 -0.45
N LEU A 123 -14.39 -22.51 -1.74
CA LEU A 123 -13.11 -22.77 -2.37
C LEU A 123 -12.40 -21.43 -2.49
N SER A 124 -11.26 -21.27 -1.81
CA SER A 124 -10.35 -20.18 -2.09
C SER A 124 -9.31 -20.65 -3.10
N LEU A 125 -8.97 -19.75 -4.03
CA LEU A 125 -8.10 -20.02 -5.17
C LEU A 125 -7.00 -18.98 -5.21
N GLY A 126 -5.76 -19.45 -5.26
CA GLY A 126 -4.58 -18.60 -5.34
C GLY A 126 -3.45 -19.28 -6.07
N SER A 127 -2.28 -18.69 -5.95
CA SER A 127 -1.02 -19.20 -6.48
C SER A 127 -0.02 -19.45 -5.35
N GLY A 128 1.02 -20.21 -5.67
CA GLY A 128 2.16 -20.41 -4.80
C GLY A 128 3.45 -20.48 -5.57
N VAL A 129 4.57 -20.34 -4.88
CA VAL A 129 5.92 -20.44 -5.46
C VAL A 129 6.68 -21.55 -4.74
N VAL A 130 7.13 -22.56 -5.47
CA VAL A 130 8.01 -23.61 -4.93
C VAL A 130 9.42 -23.04 -4.78
N VAL A 131 9.95 -23.00 -3.55
CA VAL A 131 11.23 -22.32 -3.24
C VAL A 131 12.39 -23.27 -2.93
N ASN A 132 12.14 -24.58 -2.79
CA ASN A 132 13.21 -25.58 -2.68
C ASN A 132 12.76 -27.00 -3.05
N ASP A 133 13.74 -27.87 -3.22
CA ASP A 133 13.64 -29.28 -3.60
C ASP A 133 12.91 -30.15 -2.56
N ARG A 134 12.78 -29.68 -1.32
CA ARG A 134 12.01 -30.35 -0.27
C ARG A 134 10.49 -30.14 -0.42
N GLY A 135 10.04 -29.43 -1.45
CA GLY A 135 8.62 -29.12 -1.64
C GLY A 135 8.10 -28.01 -0.73
N THR A 136 8.93 -27.02 -0.38
CA THR A 136 8.46 -25.82 0.34
C THR A 136 7.78 -24.89 -0.64
N ILE A 137 6.56 -24.45 -0.34
CA ILE A 137 5.79 -23.53 -1.16
C ILE A 137 5.48 -22.27 -0.35
N LEU A 138 5.78 -21.12 -0.93
CA LEU A 138 5.35 -19.80 -0.45
C LEU A 138 4.01 -19.42 -1.06
N THR A 139 3.12 -18.86 -0.26
CA THR A 139 1.88 -18.23 -0.73
C THR A 139 1.45 -17.15 0.26
N ASN A 140 0.30 -16.52 0.02
CA ASN A 140 -0.27 -15.60 0.98
C ASN A 140 -1.02 -16.31 2.11
N TYR A 141 -1.08 -15.65 3.27
CA TYR A 141 -1.87 -16.13 4.39
C TYR A 141 -3.36 -16.19 4.03
N HIS A 142 -3.92 -15.14 3.41
CA HIS A 142 -5.34 -15.11 3.05
C HIS A 142 -5.77 -16.24 2.08
N VAL A 143 -4.85 -16.76 1.26
CA VAL A 143 -5.14 -17.90 0.34
C VAL A 143 -5.41 -19.19 1.12
N VAL A 144 -4.82 -19.34 2.30
CA VAL A 144 -4.92 -20.56 3.13
C VAL A 144 -5.61 -20.30 4.47
N GLU A 145 -6.15 -19.10 4.66
CA GLU A 145 -6.87 -18.74 5.88
C GLU A 145 -8.06 -19.68 6.08
N HIS A 146 -8.17 -20.24 7.28
CA HIS A 146 -9.21 -21.22 7.66
C HIS A 146 -9.33 -22.45 6.75
N ALA A 147 -8.30 -22.77 5.97
CA ALA A 147 -8.27 -23.93 5.11
C ALA A 147 -8.25 -25.22 5.95
N ARG A 148 -9.21 -26.12 5.71
CA ARG A 148 -9.19 -27.48 6.28
C ARG A 148 -8.33 -28.42 5.46
N GLU A 149 -8.31 -28.20 4.15
CA GLU A 149 -7.56 -28.97 3.18
C GLU A 149 -6.95 -28.00 2.17
N VAL A 150 -5.69 -28.23 1.82
CA VAL A 150 -4.99 -27.48 0.78
C VAL A 150 -4.52 -28.47 -0.28
N LYS A 151 -4.93 -28.21 -1.52
CA LYS A 151 -4.50 -28.93 -2.72
C LYS A 151 -3.68 -28.01 -3.59
N ILE A 152 -2.64 -28.58 -4.18
CA ILE A 152 -1.72 -27.91 -5.08
C ILE A 152 -1.86 -28.55 -6.45
N ALA A 153 -2.21 -27.77 -7.46
CA ALA A 153 -2.14 -28.20 -8.85
C ALA A 153 -0.82 -27.71 -9.46
N LEU A 154 0.01 -28.67 -9.86
CA LEU A 154 1.32 -28.45 -10.45
C LEU A 154 1.19 -28.11 -11.94
N ALA A 155 2.24 -27.53 -12.52
CA ALA A 155 2.28 -27.15 -13.93
C ALA A 155 2.16 -28.35 -14.90
N ASP A 156 2.49 -29.56 -14.44
CA ASP A 156 2.38 -30.81 -15.20
C ASP A 156 0.98 -31.45 -15.11
N GLY A 157 0.04 -30.80 -14.43
CA GLY A 157 -1.34 -31.27 -14.25
C GLY A 157 -1.56 -32.21 -13.06
N ARG A 158 -0.52 -32.57 -12.31
CA ARG A 158 -0.67 -33.35 -11.08
C ARG A 158 -1.31 -32.51 -9.97
N GLU A 159 -2.19 -33.14 -9.20
CA GLU A 159 -2.71 -32.58 -7.95
C GLU A 159 -2.09 -33.30 -6.75
N VAL A 160 -1.59 -32.54 -5.79
CA VAL A 160 -0.99 -33.06 -4.55
C VAL A 160 -1.56 -32.35 -3.33
N GLY A 161 -1.68 -33.07 -2.22
CA GLY A 161 -2.05 -32.47 -0.94
C GLY A 161 -0.88 -31.70 -0.33
N ALA A 162 -1.16 -30.57 0.31
CA ALA A 162 -0.17 -29.78 1.05
C ALA A 162 -0.53 -29.64 2.53
N ARG A 163 0.50 -29.60 3.37
CA ARG A 163 0.40 -29.28 4.80
C ARG A 163 0.85 -27.85 5.03
N ILE A 164 0.12 -27.10 5.85
CA ILE A 164 0.55 -25.78 6.32
C ILE A 164 1.63 -25.99 7.39
N LEU A 165 2.86 -25.54 7.13
CA LEU A 165 3.94 -25.59 8.13
C LEU A 165 3.84 -24.43 9.12
N GLY A 166 3.35 -23.29 8.64
CA GLY A 166 3.11 -22.10 9.43
C GLY A 166 2.56 -20.99 8.55
N ALA A 167 1.95 -20.01 9.21
CA ALA A 167 1.26 -18.90 8.61
C ALA A 167 1.50 -17.65 9.46
N ASP A 168 1.62 -16.51 8.81
CA ASP A 168 1.77 -15.22 9.46
C ASP A 168 0.81 -14.19 8.85
N GLN A 169 -0.29 -13.97 9.56
CA GLN A 169 -1.30 -12.98 9.20
C GLN A 169 -0.71 -11.56 9.12
N ARG A 170 0.32 -11.27 9.93
CA ARG A 170 0.87 -9.91 10.06
C ARG A 170 1.68 -9.46 8.84
N THR A 171 2.23 -10.38 8.05
CA THR A 171 2.87 -10.11 6.76
C THR A 171 2.10 -10.66 5.56
N ASP A 172 0.94 -11.28 5.81
CA ASP A 172 0.15 -12.00 4.80
C ASP A 172 0.92 -13.11 4.07
N LEU A 173 1.76 -13.88 4.77
CA LEU A 173 2.54 -14.99 4.21
C LEU A 173 2.21 -16.32 4.86
N ALA A 174 2.25 -17.39 4.07
CA ALA A 174 2.15 -18.76 4.56
C ALA A 174 3.17 -19.67 3.87
N VAL A 175 3.61 -20.69 4.62
CA VAL A 175 4.58 -21.68 4.16
C VAL A 175 3.91 -23.05 4.18
N LEU A 176 3.90 -23.69 3.03
CA LEU A 176 3.32 -25.01 2.84
C LEU A 176 4.41 -26.05 2.54
N ARG A 177 4.08 -27.32 2.76
CA ARG A 177 4.87 -28.49 2.41
C ARG A 177 4.04 -29.43 1.56
N VAL A 178 4.58 -29.86 0.44
CA VAL A 178 4.11 -31.05 -0.27
C VAL A 178 5.13 -32.17 -0.12
N ASP A 179 4.64 -33.40 -0.03
CA ASP A 179 5.47 -34.59 0.07
C ASP A 179 5.77 -35.11 -1.35
N ASP A 180 6.45 -34.30 -2.15
CA ASP A 180 6.91 -34.62 -3.51
C ASP A 180 8.38 -34.19 -3.68
N THR A 181 9.19 -35.06 -4.25
CA THR A 181 10.66 -34.89 -4.35
C THR A 181 11.12 -34.40 -5.72
N SER A 182 10.19 -34.11 -6.63
CA SER A 182 10.47 -33.82 -8.05
C SER A 182 9.81 -32.52 -8.54
N LEU A 183 9.88 -31.47 -7.72
CA LEU A 183 9.28 -30.18 -8.05
C LEU A 183 10.30 -29.22 -8.68
N PRO A 184 9.93 -28.52 -9.78
CA PRO A 184 10.68 -27.35 -10.23
C PRO A 184 10.71 -26.29 -9.13
N THR A 185 11.84 -25.60 -8.98
CA THR A 185 12.03 -24.60 -7.93
C THR A 185 12.37 -23.25 -8.52
N ALA A 186 11.87 -22.19 -7.89
CA ALA A 186 12.22 -20.82 -8.22
C ALA A 186 13.35 -20.33 -7.29
N VAL A 187 14.25 -19.53 -7.85
CA VAL A 187 15.31 -18.87 -7.08
C VAL A 187 14.76 -17.60 -6.46
N LEU A 188 14.81 -17.49 -5.13
CA LEU A 188 14.55 -16.23 -4.44
C LEU A 188 15.72 -15.27 -4.65
N GLY A 189 15.43 -14.14 -5.31
CA GLY A 189 16.36 -13.06 -5.55
C GLY A 189 16.57 -12.17 -4.33
N ASP A 190 17.17 -11.01 -4.60
CA ASP A 190 17.37 -9.94 -3.62
C ASP A 190 16.47 -8.76 -3.96
N SER A 191 15.50 -8.49 -3.09
CA SER A 191 14.58 -7.35 -3.21
C SER A 191 15.15 -6.04 -2.68
N GLU A 192 16.24 -6.06 -1.89
CA GLU A 192 16.79 -4.84 -1.26
C GLU A 192 17.46 -3.91 -2.29
N ASN A 193 17.91 -4.49 -3.40
CA ASN A 193 18.59 -3.77 -4.48
C ASN A 193 17.67 -3.36 -5.64
N LEU A 194 16.34 -3.49 -5.48
CA LEU A 194 15.38 -3.08 -6.49
C LEU A 194 15.36 -1.56 -6.70
N GLN A 195 15.25 -1.15 -7.95
CA GLN A 195 15.11 0.24 -8.34
C GLN A 195 13.76 0.50 -8.99
N VAL A 196 13.21 1.69 -8.75
CA VAL A 196 12.03 2.16 -9.48
C VAL A 196 12.38 2.24 -10.96
N GLY A 197 11.57 1.59 -11.80
CA GLY A 197 11.80 1.43 -13.23
C GLY A 197 12.33 0.04 -13.64
N ASP A 198 12.75 -0.80 -12.69
CA ASP A 198 13.15 -2.18 -13.00
C ASP A 198 11.96 -2.96 -13.58
N ILE A 199 12.20 -3.68 -14.68
CA ILE A 199 11.18 -4.50 -15.33
C ILE A 199 10.90 -5.74 -14.49
N VAL A 200 9.61 -6.03 -14.30
CA VAL A 200 9.12 -7.16 -13.53
C VAL A 200 8.00 -7.90 -14.25
N LEU A 201 7.90 -9.19 -13.99
CA LEU A 201 6.83 -10.05 -14.49
C LEU A 201 6.09 -10.63 -13.29
N ALA A 202 4.77 -10.44 -13.23
CA ALA A 202 3.94 -11.11 -12.26
C ALA A 202 3.40 -12.39 -12.87
N ILE A 203 3.71 -13.52 -12.23
CA ILE A 203 3.35 -14.87 -12.66
C ILE A 203 2.43 -15.48 -11.60
N GLY A 204 1.29 -15.98 -12.05
CA GLY A 204 0.39 -16.79 -11.25
C GLY A 204 -0.18 -17.95 -12.06
N ASN A 205 -0.93 -18.82 -11.40
CA ASN A 205 -1.72 -19.87 -12.03
C ASN A 205 -3.19 -19.72 -11.62
N PRO A 206 -3.88 -18.67 -12.11
CA PRO A 206 -5.27 -18.45 -11.76
C PRO A 206 -6.14 -19.55 -12.38
N PHE A 207 -7.06 -20.11 -11.59
CA PHE A 207 -8.11 -21.06 -12.02
C PHE A 207 -7.65 -22.46 -12.49
N GLY A 208 -6.36 -22.79 -12.45
CA GLY A 208 -5.86 -24.11 -12.84
C GLY A 208 -6.01 -24.43 -14.34
N ILE A 209 -6.44 -23.45 -15.15
CA ILE A 209 -6.59 -23.58 -16.61
C ILE A 209 -5.32 -23.15 -17.38
N GLY A 210 -4.34 -22.62 -16.67
CA GLY A 210 -3.06 -22.18 -17.23
C GLY A 210 -2.44 -21.03 -16.45
N GLN A 211 -1.11 -20.96 -16.48
CA GLN A 211 -0.37 -19.86 -15.87
C GLN A 211 -0.60 -18.55 -16.62
N THR A 212 -0.79 -17.47 -15.88
CA THR A 212 -0.95 -16.12 -16.39
C THR A 212 0.30 -15.31 -16.05
N VAL A 213 0.80 -14.59 -17.05
CA VAL A 213 1.94 -13.69 -16.90
C VAL A 213 1.52 -12.29 -17.30
N THR A 214 1.81 -11.32 -16.45
CA THR A 214 1.66 -9.90 -16.73
C THR A 214 3.00 -9.21 -16.54
N MET A 215 3.24 -8.13 -17.27
CA MET A 215 4.49 -7.39 -17.24
C MET A 215 4.24 -5.97 -16.77
N GLY A 216 5.21 -5.43 -16.04
CA GLY A 216 5.25 -4.04 -15.64
C GLY A 216 6.66 -3.65 -15.19
N ILE A 217 6.74 -2.61 -14.39
CA ILE A 217 7.92 -2.11 -13.72
C ILE A 217 7.69 -2.01 -12.22
N VAL A 218 8.78 -1.94 -11.45
CA VAL A 218 8.74 -1.45 -10.08
C VAL A 218 8.35 0.02 -10.12
N SER A 219 7.18 0.34 -9.60
CA SER A 219 6.65 1.71 -9.53
C SER A 219 7.04 2.43 -8.23
N ALA A 220 7.23 1.68 -7.14
CA ALA A 220 7.73 2.18 -5.86
C ALA A 220 8.25 1.02 -5.00
N ILE A 221 9.11 1.34 -4.04
CA ILE A 221 9.62 0.42 -3.02
C ILE A 221 9.30 0.98 -1.62
N GLY A 222 9.22 0.10 -0.63
CA GLY A 222 9.02 0.48 0.77
C GLY A 222 7.66 1.11 1.08
N ARG A 223 6.60 0.61 0.44
CA ARG A 223 5.24 1.09 0.70
C ARG A 223 4.69 0.44 1.97
N GLY A 224 4.28 1.28 2.93
CA GLY A 224 3.54 0.85 4.11
C GLY A 224 2.47 1.86 4.52
N SER A 225 1.79 1.56 5.64
CA SER A 225 0.58 2.25 6.10
C SER A 225 -0.60 2.19 5.11
N LEU A 226 -0.69 1.10 4.34
CA LEU A 226 -1.77 0.81 3.41
C LEU A 226 -2.95 0.09 4.08
N GLY A 227 -2.71 -0.59 5.21
CA GLY A 227 -3.74 -1.35 5.94
C GLY A 227 -4.06 -2.69 5.30
N LEU A 228 -3.14 -3.22 4.49
CA LEU A 228 -3.17 -4.56 3.90
C LEU A 228 -2.63 -5.60 4.87
N ALA A 229 -1.64 -5.23 5.67
CA ALA A 229 -1.01 -6.08 6.67
C ALA A 229 -0.50 -5.23 7.85
N ASP A 230 -0.11 -5.88 8.95
CA ASP A 230 0.48 -5.19 10.10
C ASP A 230 1.92 -4.74 9.85
N TYR A 231 2.67 -5.57 9.11
CA TYR A 231 4.04 -5.29 8.67
C TYR A 231 4.06 -5.13 7.17
N GLU A 232 4.28 -3.90 6.73
CA GLU A 232 4.16 -3.53 5.33
C GLU A 232 5.47 -2.91 4.86
N ASP A 233 6.02 -3.48 3.80
CA ASP A 233 7.18 -2.96 3.08
C ASP A 233 7.04 -3.30 1.59
N PHE A 234 5.86 -3.05 1.03
CA PHE A 234 5.49 -3.59 -0.28
C PHE A 234 6.31 -2.99 -1.43
N ILE A 235 6.60 -3.84 -2.40
CA ILE A 235 6.97 -3.46 -3.77
C ILE A 235 5.69 -3.08 -4.49
N GLN A 236 5.62 -1.87 -5.03
CA GLN A 236 4.53 -1.45 -5.90
C GLN A 236 4.91 -1.71 -7.36
N THR A 237 4.00 -2.26 -8.14
CA THR A 237 4.20 -2.53 -9.57
C THR A 237 2.97 -2.13 -10.38
N ASP A 238 3.19 -1.80 -11.66
CA ASP A 238 2.13 -1.65 -12.66
C ASP A 238 1.96 -2.92 -13.54
N ALA A 239 2.56 -4.03 -13.14
CA ALA A 239 2.16 -5.34 -13.64
C ALA A 239 0.75 -5.65 -13.11
N ALA A 240 -0.13 -6.15 -13.99
CA ALA A 240 -1.50 -6.47 -13.60
C ALA A 240 -1.53 -7.63 -12.58
N ILE A 241 -1.94 -7.31 -11.36
CA ILE A 241 -2.21 -8.26 -10.29
C ILE A 241 -3.73 -8.40 -10.19
N ASN A 242 -4.25 -9.62 -10.37
CA ASN A 242 -5.68 -9.94 -10.34
C ASN A 242 -5.91 -11.15 -9.43
N PRO A 243 -7.17 -11.41 -9.00
CA PRO A 243 -7.52 -12.64 -8.30
C PRO A 243 -6.96 -13.88 -9.00
N GLY A 244 -6.32 -14.74 -8.21
CA GLY A 244 -5.63 -15.95 -8.69
C GLY A 244 -4.13 -15.78 -8.95
N ASN A 245 -3.58 -14.56 -9.06
CA ASN A 245 -2.13 -14.31 -9.03
C ASN A 245 -1.58 -14.10 -7.60
N SER A 246 -2.45 -13.84 -6.61
CA SER A 246 -2.07 -13.73 -5.19
C SER A 246 -1.38 -15.00 -4.72
N GLY A 247 -0.26 -14.85 -4.02
CA GLY A 247 0.66 -15.91 -3.62
C GLY A 247 1.63 -16.35 -4.72
N GLY A 248 1.47 -15.86 -5.96
CA GLY A 248 2.36 -16.10 -7.09
C GLY A 248 3.63 -15.24 -7.05
N ALA A 249 4.48 -15.39 -8.06
CA ALA A 249 5.79 -14.75 -8.10
C ALA A 249 5.76 -13.38 -8.78
N LEU A 250 6.46 -12.41 -8.21
CA LEU A 250 6.96 -11.24 -8.93
C LEU A 250 8.44 -11.51 -9.26
N VAL A 251 8.79 -11.57 -10.54
CA VAL A 251 10.15 -11.91 -10.98
C VAL A 251 10.82 -10.80 -11.76
N ASN A 252 12.14 -10.70 -11.60
CA ASN A 252 12.96 -9.79 -12.40
C ASN A 252 13.32 -10.40 -13.76
N THR A 253 14.03 -9.64 -14.60
CA THR A 253 14.48 -10.06 -15.94
C THR A 253 15.52 -11.19 -15.95
N ARG A 254 16.04 -11.59 -14.78
CA ARG A 254 16.92 -12.76 -14.61
C ARG A 254 16.16 -14.04 -14.23
N GLY A 255 14.84 -13.94 -13.97
CA GLY A 255 14.04 -15.07 -13.49
C GLY A 255 14.16 -15.35 -12.01
N GLU A 256 14.64 -14.38 -11.23
CA GLU A 256 14.68 -14.48 -9.77
C GLU A 256 13.38 -13.90 -9.19
N VAL A 257 12.81 -14.57 -8.20
CA VAL A 257 11.62 -14.10 -7.47
C VAL A 257 12.04 -13.01 -6.52
N ILE A 258 11.61 -11.78 -6.81
CA ILE A 258 11.91 -10.59 -6.02
C ILE A 258 10.76 -10.23 -5.07
N GLY A 259 9.57 -10.82 -5.25
CA GLY A 259 8.46 -10.67 -4.32
C GLY A 259 7.34 -11.68 -4.54
N ILE A 260 6.39 -11.71 -3.62
CA ILE A 260 5.17 -12.53 -3.66
C ILE A 260 3.97 -11.63 -3.90
N ASN A 261 3.27 -11.82 -5.02
CA ASN A 261 2.11 -11.01 -5.40
C ASN A 261 1.02 -11.13 -4.34
N THR A 262 0.41 -10.03 -3.90
CA THR A 262 -0.51 -10.07 -2.75
C THR A 262 -1.85 -9.42 -3.05
N ALA A 263 -1.87 -8.15 -3.43
CA ALA A 263 -3.08 -7.34 -3.51
C ALA A 263 -2.94 -6.21 -4.53
N ILE A 264 -4.05 -5.53 -4.79
CA ILE A 264 -4.10 -4.27 -5.53
C ILE A 264 -4.69 -3.17 -4.65
N LEU A 265 -4.38 -1.91 -4.96
CA LEU A 265 -5.19 -0.79 -4.51
C LEU A 265 -6.22 -0.48 -5.59
N SER A 266 -7.50 -0.73 -5.32
CA SER A 266 -8.58 -0.41 -6.26
C SER A 266 -9.78 0.20 -5.55
N ARG A 267 -10.43 1.16 -6.20
CA ARG A 267 -11.74 1.67 -5.76
C ARG A 267 -12.91 0.93 -6.40
N SER A 268 -12.67 0.23 -7.51
CA SER A 268 -13.70 -0.44 -8.32
C SER A 268 -13.59 -1.96 -8.30
N GLY A 269 -12.60 -2.51 -7.58
CA GLY A 269 -12.20 -3.92 -7.68
C GLY A 269 -11.61 -4.36 -9.01
N GLY A 270 -11.38 -3.43 -9.94
CA GLY A 270 -10.58 -3.71 -11.13
C GLY A 270 -9.11 -3.39 -10.88
N TYR A 271 -8.21 -4.01 -11.63
CA TYR A 271 -6.84 -3.53 -11.72
C TYR A 271 -6.79 -2.09 -12.27
N GLN A 272 -6.13 -1.17 -11.56
CA GLN A 272 -6.06 0.27 -11.88
C GLN A 272 -4.62 0.80 -12.04
N GLY A 273 -3.64 -0.08 -12.32
CA GLY A 273 -2.24 0.33 -12.43
C GLY A 273 -1.42 0.24 -11.13
N ILE A 274 -2.01 -0.30 -10.05
CA ILE A 274 -1.40 -0.32 -8.71
C ILE A 274 -1.51 -1.73 -8.12
N GLY A 275 -0.49 -2.54 -8.33
CA GLY A 275 -0.30 -3.85 -7.70
C GLY A 275 0.75 -3.80 -6.60
N PHE A 276 0.67 -4.74 -5.66
CA PHE A 276 1.63 -4.91 -4.58
C PHE A 276 2.16 -6.33 -4.49
N ALA A 277 3.45 -6.43 -4.14
CA ALA A 277 4.10 -7.68 -3.78
C ALA A 277 4.89 -7.52 -2.47
N ILE A 278 4.90 -8.59 -1.68
CA ILE A 278 5.71 -8.71 -0.46
C ILE A 278 7.16 -8.98 -0.88
N PRO A 279 8.16 -8.22 -0.41
CA PRO A 279 9.56 -8.41 -0.82
C PRO A 279 10.10 -9.82 -0.53
N SER A 280 10.96 -10.33 -1.40
CA SER A 280 11.63 -11.63 -1.22
C SER A 280 12.53 -11.69 0.03
N SER A 281 13.12 -10.57 0.45
CA SER A 281 13.85 -10.44 1.72
C SER A 281 12.97 -10.78 2.92
N MET A 282 11.82 -10.12 3.04
CA MET A 282 10.82 -10.41 4.08
C MET A 282 10.32 -11.85 3.99
N ALA A 283 10.02 -12.33 2.78
CA ALA A 283 9.56 -13.70 2.59
C ALA A 283 10.59 -14.74 3.06
N ARG A 284 11.89 -14.48 2.82
CA ARG A 284 12.99 -15.35 3.27
C ARG A 284 13.04 -15.45 4.80
N GLU A 285 12.97 -14.32 5.51
CA GLU A 285 12.96 -14.30 6.98
C GLU A 285 11.78 -15.10 7.56
N ILE A 286 10.60 -14.96 6.95
CA ILE A 286 9.38 -15.65 7.38
C ILE A 286 9.50 -17.16 7.14
N VAL A 287 10.01 -17.57 5.98
CA VAL A 287 10.27 -18.99 5.67
C VAL A 287 11.26 -19.57 6.68
N GLU A 288 12.38 -18.91 6.91
CA GLU A 288 13.41 -19.38 7.84
C GLU A 288 12.85 -19.54 9.26
N SER A 289 12.10 -18.56 9.76
CA SER A 289 11.48 -18.65 11.09
C SER A 289 10.46 -19.77 11.18
N ILE A 290 9.59 -19.93 10.18
CA ILE A 290 8.56 -20.99 10.19
C ILE A 290 9.20 -22.37 10.08
N LEU A 291 10.22 -22.55 9.23
CA LEU A 291 10.93 -23.82 9.13
C LEU A 291 11.68 -24.17 10.43
N ALA A 292 12.19 -23.18 11.17
CA ALA A 292 12.89 -23.39 12.42
C ALA A 292 11.97 -23.59 13.63
N HIS A 293 10.82 -22.91 13.68
CA HIS A 293 10.00 -22.79 14.90
C HIS A 293 8.52 -23.15 14.71
N GLY A 294 8.08 -23.42 13.48
CA GLY A 294 6.66 -23.61 13.13
C GLY A 294 5.83 -22.33 13.14
N HIS A 295 6.42 -21.19 13.51
CA HIS A 295 5.77 -19.88 13.55
C HIS A 295 6.80 -18.75 13.42
N VAL A 296 6.32 -17.53 13.19
CA VAL A 296 7.20 -16.36 13.09
C VAL A 296 7.53 -15.82 14.48
N VAL A 297 8.82 -15.81 14.83
CA VAL A 297 9.33 -15.25 16.09
C VAL A 297 9.73 -13.79 15.86
N ARG A 298 9.18 -12.87 16.67
CA ARG A 298 9.48 -11.43 16.55
C ARG A 298 10.04 -10.85 17.83
N GLY A 299 11.16 -10.13 17.71
CA GLY A 299 11.68 -9.29 18.78
C GLY A 299 10.82 -8.03 18.96
N TYR A 300 10.53 -7.68 20.21
CA TYR A 300 9.81 -6.45 20.55
C TYR A 300 10.73 -5.48 21.30
N ALA A 301 11.12 -4.39 20.64
CA ALA A 301 12.02 -3.38 21.22
C ALA A 301 11.34 -2.44 22.24
N GLY A 302 10.01 -2.40 22.29
CA GLY A 302 9.28 -1.50 23.20
C GLY A 302 9.37 -0.02 22.85
N VAL A 303 9.67 0.34 21.59
CA VAL A 303 9.78 1.74 21.16
C VAL A 303 8.60 2.10 20.28
N ARG A 304 7.90 3.20 20.61
CA ARG A 304 6.93 3.84 19.71
C ARG A 304 7.54 5.10 19.11
N LEU A 305 7.55 5.18 17.79
CA LEU A 305 7.90 6.40 17.05
C LEU A 305 6.64 7.25 16.90
N GLN A 306 6.69 8.49 17.36
CA GLN A 306 5.61 9.45 17.13
C GLN A 306 6.03 10.41 16.03
N ALA A 307 5.28 10.44 14.93
CA ALA A 307 5.47 11.44 13.89
C ALA A 307 5.12 12.81 14.46
N SER A 308 6.11 13.68 14.63
CA SER A 308 5.86 15.09 14.94
C SER A 308 5.57 15.84 13.64
N ARG A 309 4.41 16.48 13.51
CA ARG A 309 4.20 17.46 12.44
C ARG A 309 5.19 18.62 12.61
N PRO A 310 5.81 19.13 11.53
CA PRO A 310 6.58 20.37 11.61
C PRO A 310 5.63 21.49 12.06
N ARG A 311 5.94 22.13 13.17
CA ARG A 311 5.24 23.34 13.59
C ARG A 311 5.92 24.51 12.87
N SER A 312 5.24 25.03 11.85
CA SER A 312 5.55 26.24 11.05
C SER A 312 6.31 26.03 9.73
N PRO A 313 5.97 26.81 8.68
CA PRO A 313 6.72 26.86 7.43
C PRO A 313 7.93 27.78 7.61
N GLY A 314 9.07 27.21 7.97
CA GLY A 314 10.36 27.91 8.00
C GLY A 314 11.41 27.11 7.20
N PRO A 315 12.43 27.76 6.62
CA PRO A 315 13.43 27.07 5.80
C PRO A 315 14.44 26.36 6.71
N SER A 316 14.06 25.21 7.25
CA SER A 316 14.98 24.11 7.63
C SER A 316 14.15 22.99 8.28
N ILE A 317 13.86 21.95 7.50
CA ILE A 317 13.17 20.76 8.02
C ILE A 317 14.24 19.84 8.58
N SER A 318 14.41 19.82 9.91
CA SER A 318 14.88 18.60 10.57
C SER A 318 13.66 17.94 11.20
N ALA A 319 13.26 16.79 10.66
CA ALA A 319 12.21 15.98 11.25
C ALA A 319 12.76 15.40 12.58
N ARG A 320 12.33 15.95 13.72
CA ARG A 320 12.64 15.37 15.04
C ARG A 320 11.75 14.17 15.27
N ARG A 321 12.28 12.96 15.09
CA ARG A 321 11.63 11.74 15.59
C ARG A 321 11.86 11.66 17.10
N VAL A 322 10.77 11.67 17.87
CA VAL A 322 10.82 11.40 19.31
C VAL A 322 10.51 9.91 19.51
N ALA A 323 11.48 9.18 20.04
CA ALA A 323 11.30 7.79 20.47
C ALA A 323 10.93 7.77 21.95
N ARG A 324 9.81 7.11 22.30
CA ARG A 324 9.48 6.78 23.69
C ARG A 324 9.72 5.30 23.92
N TRP A 325 10.44 4.99 24.98
CA TRP A 325 10.79 3.62 25.37
C TRP A 325 9.80 3.07 26.40
N TRP A 326 9.50 1.78 26.28
CA TRP A 326 8.56 1.06 27.09
C TRP A 326 9.13 -0.30 27.51
N PRO A 327 9.19 -0.62 28.81
CA PRO A 327 9.64 -1.93 29.23
C PRO A 327 8.63 -3.02 28.81
N PRO A 328 9.10 -4.24 28.46
CA PRO A 328 8.26 -5.33 27.94
C PRO A 328 7.08 -5.72 28.83
N SER A 329 7.17 -5.44 30.14
CA SER A 329 6.16 -5.79 31.15
C SER A 329 5.00 -4.81 31.24
N THR A 330 4.94 -3.77 30.41
CA THR A 330 3.93 -2.72 30.63
C THR A 330 2.61 -3.05 29.93
N PRO A 331 1.47 -3.02 30.65
CA PRO A 331 0.16 -3.30 30.07
C PRO A 331 -0.19 -2.35 28.93
N ALA A 332 -0.80 -2.89 27.88
CA ALA A 332 -1.30 -2.09 26.76
C ALA A 332 -2.29 -1.02 27.27
N GLY A 333 -2.01 0.26 26.98
CA GLY A 333 -2.93 1.38 27.23
C GLY A 333 -2.66 2.25 28.46
N ARG A 334 -1.67 1.93 29.31
CA ARG A 334 -1.27 2.82 30.42
C ARG A 334 -0.01 3.61 30.06
N PRO A 335 0.08 4.95 30.24
CA PRO A 335 1.32 5.71 30.05
C PRO A 335 2.41 5.33 31.07
N PRO A 336 3.71 5.53 30.78
CA PRO A 336 4.77 5.17 31.71
C PRO A 336 4.72 6.14 32.88
N GLY A 337 5.09 5.69 34.07
CA GLY A 337 5.22 6.57 35.23
C GLY A 337 6.20 7.73 34.97
N PRO A 338 6.09 8.83 35.72
CA PRO A 338 6.95 10.00 35.54
C PRO A 338 8.40 9.61 35.87
N GLY A 339 9.22 9.40 34.84
CA GLY A 339 10.61 8.96 35.00
C GLY A 339 11.29 8.47 33.71
N CYS A 340 10.55 8.03 32.70
CA CYS A 340 11.12 7.63 31.41
C CYS A 340 11.33 8.86 30.50
N GLY A 341 12.56 9.40 30.49
CA GLY A 341 12.94 10.57 29.69
C GLY A 341 12.82 10.34 28.18
N ALA A 342 12.30 11.34 27.47
CA ALA A 342 12.33 11.39 26.01
C ALA A 342 13.75 11.76 25.55
N ALA A 343 14.41 10.87 24.79
CA ALA A 343 15.66 11.21 24.14
C ALA A 343 15.37 12.02 22.86
N THR A 344 15.95 13.22 22.75
CA THR A 344 15.95 13.99 21.50
C THR A 344 17.39 14.13 21.03
N SER A 345 17.76 13.46 19.93
CA SER A 345 19.09 13.65 19.32
C SER A 345 19.03 14.82 18.34
N SER A 346 19.87 15.83 18.54
CA SER A 346 19.99 17.00 17.65
C SER A 346 21.20 16.93 16.69
N SER A 347 21.73 15.74 16.39
CA SER A 347 22.87 15.56 15.48
C SER A 347 22.49 14.70 14.27
N PRO A 348 22.96 15.03 13.05
CA PRO A 348 22.71 14.22 11.87
C PRO A 348 23.58 12.96 11.96
N CYS A 349 22.98 11.82 12.30
CA CYS A 349 23.64 10.54 12.05
C CYS A 349 23.73 10.36 10.53
N ALA A 350 24.92 10.63 9.98
CA ALA A 350 25.25 10.31 8.60
C ALA A 350 25.06 8.80 8.38
N ALA A 351 24.31 8.47 7.33
CA ALA A 351 24.08 7.11 6.88
C ALA A 351 25.39 6.52 6.34
N SER A 352 26.18 5.86 7.19
CA SER A 352 27.11 4.80 6.76
C SER A 352 27.54 3.98 7.97
N ARG A 353 27.35 2.65 7.88
CA ARG A 353 27.77 1.61 8.84
C ARG A 353 26.92 1.50 10.11
N PHE A 354 25.87 0.68 10.02
CA PHE A 354 25.35 0.00 11.21
C PHE A 354 26.27 -1.19 11.52
N SER A 355 26.99 -1.10 12.65
CA SER A 355 27.58 -2.25 13.34
C SER A 355 26.77 -2.46 14.63
N PRO A 356 26.44 -3.69 15.04
CA PRO A 356 25.38 -3.96 16.01
C PRO A 356 25.72 -3.60 17.47
N THR A 357 26.80 -2.86 17.74
CA THR A 357 27.33 -2.67 19.11
C THR A 357 27.40 -1.23 19.61
N THR A 358 27.05 -0.21 18.81
CA THR A 358 27.14 1.19 19.28
C THR A 358 25.77 1.82 19.46
N ILE A 359 25.19 1.63 20.64
CA ILE A 359 24.06 2.43 21.13
C ILE A 359 24.65 3.59 21.95
N CYS A 360 24.50 4.83 21.47
CA CYS A 360 24.74 6.02 22.29
C CYS A 360 23.64 6.12 23.36
N ALA A 361 23.82 5.45 24.50
CA ALA A 361 22.96 5.61 25.67
C ALA A 361 23.52 6.72 26.58
N PRO A 362 22.73 7.74 26.97
CA PRO A 362 23.07 8.50 28.16
C PRO A 362 22.89 7.58 29.38
N SER A 363 23.89 7.54 30.25
CA SER A 363 23.92 6.71 31.45
C SER A 363 22.74 7.00 32.39
N CYS A 364 21.76 6.09 32.46
CA CYS A 364 20.76 6.08 33.52
C CYS A 364 21.32 5.35 34.75
N ARG A 365 21.70 6.09 35.80
CA ARG A 365 21.88 5.50 37.14
C ARG A 365 20.53 5.38 37.82
N VAL A 366 20.17 4.17 38.24
CA VAL A 366 19.08 3.93 39.18
C VAL A 366 19.65 4.05 40.59
N SER A 367 19.27 5.10 41.32
CA SER A 367 19.51 5.20 42.76
C SER A 367 18.39 4.45 43.50
N SER A 368 18.73 3.34 44.15
CA SER A 368 17.83 2.62 45.06
C SER A 368 17.47 3.47 46.28
N PRO A 369 16.21 3.45 46.78
CA PRO A 369 15.91 3.93 48.11
C PRO A 369 16.29 2.83 49.12
N ALA A 370 16.96 3.24 50.21
CA ALA A 370 17.24 2.39 51.35
C ALA A 370 15.93 1.89 51.98
N ILE A 371 15.86 0.59 52.25
CA ILE A 371 14.80 -0.01 53.06
C ILE A 371 15.26 0.11 54.52
N GLY A 372 14.47 0.84 55.31
CA GLY A 372 14.50 0.79 56.78
C GLY A 372 13.47 -0.19 57.30
#